data_AF-A0A930FAW4-F1
#
_entry.id   AF-A0A930FAW4-F1
#
_cell.length_a   1.000
_cell.length_b   1.000
_cell.length_c   1.000
_cell.angle_alpha   90.00
_cell.angle_beta   90.00
_cell.angle_gamma   90.00
#
_symmetry.space_group_name_H-M   'P 1'
#
loop_
_entity.id
_entity.type
_entity.pdbx_description
1 polymer ?
#
loop_
_entity_poly.entity_id
_entity_poly.type
_entity_poly.pdbx_seq_one_letter_code
_entity_poly.pdbx_strand_id
1 'polypeptide(L)'
;MIETPKKAGYRMPAEYEPHHGTLMIWPTRPGSWPFQGKAAKKAFSQIIKTIAEGERVYLLVEQDYLSEAQSYLGDKVVYLDIPTNDAWARDTGPTILVNDKREKLAVDWSFNAWGGAVDGLYQDYEDDDQVASRFAEILEMPVYDAKPFVLEGGAIHSDGQGTILVTESCLLSPGRNPHLTKEEIENTLLESLGAEKVIWLPYGIYQDETNEHVDNVAAFVGPAEIVLAWTDDQNDPQYAMSAADLSLLEKETDAKGRPFTVHKLPIPAIRQVVTKEDLPGYTYEE
;
A
#
# COMPACT_ATOMS: atom_id res chain seq x y z
N MET A 1 -5.67 18.97 22.56
CA MET A 1 -4.31 18.75 22.04
C MET A 1 -4.30 17.34 21.50
N ILE A 2 -3.99 17.17 20.21
CA ILE A 2 -4.02 15.87 19.56
C ILE A 2 -2.89 15.03 20.17
N GLU A 3 -3.28 14.04 20.95
CA GLU A 3 -2.40 12.97 21.37
C GLU A 3 -2.13 12.13 20.10
N THR A 4 -0.86 11.96 19.74
CA THR A 4 -0.49 11.13 18.57
C THR A 4 -0.95 9.70 18.79
N PRO A 5 -1.20 8.91 17.72
CA PRO A 5 -1.58 7.51 17.86
C PRO A 5 -0.67 6.73 18.80
N LYS A 6 0.65 6.94 18.71
CA LYS A 6 1.65 6.37 19.64
C LYS A 6 1.36 6.69 21.10
N LYS A 7 1.11 7.96 21.45
CA LYS A 7 0.83 8.39 22.83
C LYS A 7 -0.51 7.86 23.33
N ALA A 8 -1.49 7.72 22.43
CA ALA A 8 -2.78 7.10 22.71
C ALA A 8 -2.72 5.56 22.80
N GLY A 9 -1.55 4.95 22.65
CA GLY A 9 -1.34 3.51 22.78
C GLY A 9 -1.79 2.69 21.57
N TYR A 10 -1.95 3.32 20.41
CA TYR A 10 -2.21 2.63 19.15
C TYR A 10 -0.89 2.24 18.47
N ARG A 11 -0.94 1.13 17.72
CA ARG A 11 0.14 0.67 16.85
C ARG A 11 -0.41 0.12 15.53
N MET A 12 0.37 0.19 14.47
CA MET A 12 0.09 -0.53 13.22
C MET A 12 0.39 -2.02 13.44
N PRO A 13 -0.61 -2.91 13.34
CA PRO A 13 -0.37 -4.35 13.46
C PRO A 13 0.43 -4.88 12.27
N ALA A 14 1.01 -6.07 12.43
CA ALA A 14 1.59 -6.77 11.28
C ALA A 14 0.46 -7.28 10.37
N GLU A 15 0.71 -7.37 9.07
CA GLU A 15 -0.27 -7.91 8.11
C GLU A 15 -0.56 -9.41 8.29
N TYR A 16 0.27 -10.13 9.05
CA TYR A 16 0.00 -11.52 9.43
C TYR A 16 -0.77 -11.65 10.77
N GLU A 17 -1.12 -10.54 11.43
CA GLU A 17 -2.01 -10.57 12.59
C GLU A 17 -3.48 -10.79 12.15
N PRO A 18 -4.37 -11.27 13.04
CA PRO A 18 -5.77 -11.51 12.67
C PRO A 18 -6.50 -10.27 12.17
N HIS A 19 -7.07 -10.38 10.98
CA HIS A 19 -7.85 -9.33 10.33
C HIS A 19 -9.34 -9.40 10.65
N HIS A 20 -10.01 -8.25 10.54
CA HIS A 20 -11.48 -8.18 10.54
C HIS A 20 -12.04 -8.35 9.12
N GLY A 21 -11.29 -7.93 8.11
CA GLY A 21 -11.66 -7.99 6.71
C GLY A 21 -10.71 -7.16 5.85
N THR A 22 -10.82 -7.35 4.54
CA THR A 22 -10.02 -6.69 3.50
C THR A 22 -10.85 -5.63 2.78
N LEU A 23 -10.23 -4.48 2.49
CA LEU A 23 -10.79 -3.45 1.62
C LEU A 23 -10.27 -3.65 0.19
N MET A 24 -11.19 -3.62 -0.78
CA MET A 24 -10.89 -3.71 -2.21
C MET A 24 -11.69 -2.64 -2.96
N ILE A 25 -11.21 -2.20 -4.12
CA ILE A 25 -11.92 -1.29 -5.02
C ILE A 25 -12.19 -2.01 -6.35
N TRP A 26 -13.35 -1.78 -6.94
CA TRP A 26 -13.71 -2.36 -8.24
C TRP A 26 -13.00 -1.61 -9.40
N PRO A 27 -12.27 -2.30 -10.30
CA PRO A 27 -11.45 -1.64 -11.33
C PRO A 27 -12.29 -1.15 -12.51
N THR A 28 -12.51 0.16 -12.57
CA THR A 28 -13.40 0.81 -13.56
C THR A 28 -12.71 1.86 -14.41
N ARG A 29 -11.62 2.47 -13.93
CA ARG A 29 -10.95 3.60 -14.60
C ARG A 29 -10.49 3.26 -16.03
N PRO A 30 -11.00 3.95 -17.06
CA PRO A 30 -10.46 3.86 -18.41
C PRO A 30 -9.01 4.34 -18.47
N GLY A 31 -8.18 3.76 -19.34
CA GLY A 31 -6.75 4.06 -19.36
C GLY A 31 -5.95 3.14 -18.45
N SER A 32 -6.17 3.16 -17.13
CA SER A 32 -5.55 2.18 -16.23
C SER A 32 -5.95 0.75 -16.57
N TRP A 33 -7.24 0.55 -16.88
CA TRP A 33 -7.81 -0.77 -17.16
C TRP A 33 -8.27 -0.87 -18.63
N PRO A 34 -7.40 -1.31 -19.55
CA PRO A 34 -7.71 -1.33 -20.98
C PRO A 34 -8.90 -2.24 -21.30
N PHE A 35 -9.56 -1.97 -22.43
CA PHE A 35 -10.71 -2.74 -22.90
C PHE A 35 -11.84 -2.87 -21.86
N GLN A 36 -12.16 -1.75 -21.18
CA GLN A 36 -13.17 -1.65 -20.12
C GLN A 36 -12.86 -2.49 -18.88
N GLY A 37 -11.58 -2.79 -18.66
CA GLY A 37 -11.11 -3.58 -17.52
C GLY A 37 -11.60 -5.02 -17.48
N LYS A 38 -12.08 -5.60 -18.59
CA LYS A 38 -12.66 -6.97 -18.58
C LYS A 38 -11.73 -8.03 -18.00
N ALA A 39 -10.44 -7.96 -18.34
CA ALA A 39 -9.43 -8.87 -17.80
C ALA A 39 -9.17 -8.61 -16.30
N ALA A 40 -9.04 -7.34 -15.92
CA ALA A 40 -8.83 -6.92 -14.53
C ALA A 40 -10.01 -7.32 -13.64
N LYS A 41 -11.25 -7.03 -14.04
CA LYS A 41 -12.47 -7.42 -13.32
C LYS A 41 -12.54 -8.94 -13.09
N LYS A 42 -12.14 -9.75 -14.08
CA LYS A 42 -12.05 -11.21 -13.93
C LYS A 42 -10.99 -11.61 -12.90
N ALA A 43 -9.80 -11.01 -12.95
CA ALA A 43 -8.71 -11.29 -12.02
C ALA A 43 -9.06 -10.84 -10.59
N PHE A 44 -9.51 -9.59 -10.42
CA PHE A 44 -9.99 -9.04 -9.15
C PHE A 44 -11.10 -9.90 -8.56
N SER A 45 -12.06 -10.36 -9.39
CA SER A 45 -13.11 -11.26 -8.93
C SER A 45 -12.59 -12.58 -8.38
N GLN A 46 -11.52 -13.14 -8.95
CA GLN A 46 -10.90 -14.37 -8.46
C GLN A 46 -10.17 -14.13 -7.12
N ILE A 47 -9.43 -13.03 -7.01
CA ILE A 47 -8.75 -12.62 -5.78
C ILE A 47 -9.77 -12.39 -4.66
N ILE A 48 -10.78 -11.55 -4.91
CA ILE A 48 -11.85 -11.22 -3.95
C ILE A 48 -12.56 -12.48 -3.46
N LYS A 49 -12.91 -13.40 -4.37
CA LYS A 49 -13.57 -14.66 -3.99
C LYS A 49 -12.70 -15.52 -3.10
N THR A 50 -11.39 -15.59 -3.39
CA THR A 50 -10.42 -16.34 -2.58
C THR A 50 -10.30 -15.73 -1.18
N ILE A 51 -10.16 -14.41 -1.08
CA ILE A 51 -10.09 -13.72 0.21
C ILE A 51 -11.38 -13.92 1.01
N ALA A 52 -12.53 -13.85 0.34
CA ALA A 52 -13.86 -14.04 0.95
C ALA A 52 -14.10 -15.46 1.52
N GLU A 53 -13.22 -16.44 1.24
CA GLU A 53 -13.25 -17.76 1.90
C GLU A 53 -12.66 -17.71 3.32
N GLY A 54 -11.77 -16.75 3.60
CA GLY A 54 -11.08 -16.61 4.89
C GLY A 54 -11.58 -15.45 5.74
N GLU A 55 -11.97 -14.33 5.13
CA GLU A 55 -12.37 -13.13 5.85
C GLU A 55 -13.45 -12.30 5.12
N ARG A 56 -13.98 -11.27 5.79
CA ARG A 56 -14.93 -10.35 5.17
C ARG A 56 -14.22 -9.50 4.13
N VAL A 57 -14.83 -9.30 2.97
CA VAL A 57 -14.36 -8.31 1.99
C VAL A 57 -15.34 -7.14 1.91
N TYR A 58 -14.81 -5.93 2.05
CA TYR A 58 -15.50 -4.68 1.73
C TYR A 58 -15.07 -4.27 0.33
N LEU A 59 -16.02 -4.13 -0.59
CA LEU A 59 -15.76 -3.72 -1.97
C LEU A 59 -16.34 -2.33 -2.21
N LEU A 60 -15.47 -1.37 -2.48
CA LEU A 60 -15.88 -0.05 -2.96
C LEU A 60 -16.26 -0.18 -4.43
N VAL A 61 -17.48 0.24 -4.75
CA VAL A 61 -18.00 0.24 -6.11
C VAL A 61 -19.07 1.32 -6.25
N GLU A 62 -18.91 2.18 -7.25
CA GLU A 62 -19.91 3.18 -7.59
C GLU A 62 -21.20 2.53 -8.11
N GLN A 63 -22.34 3.20 -7.90
CA GLN A 63 -23.66 2.68 -8.29
C GLN A 63 -23.76 2.20 -9.75
N ASP A 64 -23.11 2.90 -10.68
CA ASP A 64 -23.14 2.56 -12.10
C ASP A 64 -22.53 1.17 -12.41
N TYR A 65 -21.60 0.71 -11.57
CA TYR A 65 -20.92 -0.58 -11.71
C TYR A 65 -21.42 -1.65 -10.72
N LEU A 66 -22.30 -1.31 -9.79
CA LEU A 66 -22.78 -2.23 -8.75
C LEU A 66 -23.40 -3.50 -9.35
N SER A 67 -24.27 -3.35 -10.35
CA SER A 67 -24.93 -4.49 -11.01
C SER A 67 -23.94 -5.41 -11.72
N GLU A 68 -22.89 -4.84 -12.31
CA GLU A 68 -21.81 -5.61 -12.92
C GLU A 68 -21.03 -6.37 -11.84
N ALA A 69 -20.55 -5.69 -10.80
CA ALA A 69 -19.81 -6.33 -9.71
C ALA A 69 -20.62 -7.45 -9.03
N GLN A 70 -21.93 -7.25 -8.82
CA GLN A 70 -22.84 -8.27 -8.30
C GLN A 70 -22.96 -9.49 -9.22
N SER A 71 -22.91 -9.31 -10.55
CA SER A 71 -22.92 -10.45 -11.48
C SER A 71 -21.67 -11.34 -11.35
N TYR A 72 -20.54 -10.77 -10.91
CA TYR A 72 -19.31 -11.53 -10.66
C TYR A 72 -19.29 -12.15 -9.27
N LEU A 73 -19.71 -11.40 -8.25
CA LEU A 73 -19.39 -11.70 -6.84
C LEU A 73 -20.61 -12.14 -6.01
N GLY A 74 -21.84 -11.83 -6.44
CA GLY A 74 -23.06 -12.20 -5.72
C GLY A 74 -23.15 -11.53 -4.34
N ASP A 75 -23.34 -12.33 -3.30
CA ASP A 75 -23.46 -11.90 -1.90
C ASP A 75 -22.16 -12.12 -1.08
N LYS A 76 -21.04 -12.42 -1.75
CA LYS A 76 -19.76 -12.75 -1.11
C LYS A 76 -19.07 -11.58 -0.41
N VAL A 77 -19.48 -10.35 -0.71
CA VAL A 77 -18.82 -9.13 -0.23
C VAL A 77 -19.82 -8.12 0.32
N VAL A 78 -19.32 -7.18 1.11
CA VAL A 78 -20.07 -6.00 1.52
C VAL A 78 -19.78 -4.90 0.51
N TYR A 79 -20.79 -4.55 -0.30
CA TYR A 79 -20.69 -3.46 -1.27
C TYR A 79 -20.86 -2.12 -0.56
N LEU A 80 -19.92 -1.21 -0.78
CA LEU A 80 -19.96 0.16 -0.27
C LEU A 80 -19.89 1.13 -1.44
N ASP A 81 -20.82 2.09 -1.45
CA ASP A 81 -20.87 3.15 -2.47
C ASP A 81 -19.95 4.29 -2.04
N ILE A 82 -18.67 4.15 -2.36
CA ILE A 82 -17.63 5.16 -2.16
C ILE A 82 -17.01 5.42 -3.54
N PRO A 83 -17.11 6.65 -4.08
CA PRO A 83 -16.42 7.04 -5.30
C PRO A 83 -14.91 6.93 -5.16
N THR A 84 -14.24 6.56 -6.25
CA THR A 84 -12.78 6.36 -6.36
C THR A 84 -12.34 6.76 -7.76
N ASN A 85 -11.14 7.32 -7.92
CA ASN A 85 -10.60 7.60 -9.25
C ASN A 85 -9.94 6.35 -9.85
N ASP A 86 -9.24 5.53 -9.06
CA ASP A 86 -8.69 4.23 -9.49
C ASP A 86 -8.77 3.14 -8.39
N ALA A 87 -8.38 1.90 -8.70
CA ALA A 87 -8.70 0.73 -7.89
C ALA A 87 -7.58 0.24 -6.95
N TRP A 88 -6.95 1.16 -6.22
CA TRP A 88 -5.76 0.89 -5.39
C TRP A 88 -6.01 1.07 -3.89
N ALA A 89 -6.85 0.21 -3.31
CA ALA A 89 -7.26 0.28 -1.90
C ALA A 89 -6.10 0.22 -0.90
N ARG A 90 -4.98 -0.40 -1.29
CA ARG A 90 -3.74 -0.43 -0.50
C ARG A 90 -3.23 0.97 -0.19
N ASP A 91 -3.33 1.87 -1.16
CA ASP A 91 -2.69 3.18 -1.12
C ASP A 91 -3.65 4.30 -0.74
N THR A 92 -4.93 4.15 -1.10
CA THR A 92 -5.99 5.14 -0.84
C THR A 92 -6.82 4.81 0.41
N GLY A 93 -6.80 3.54 0.84
CA GLY A 93 -7.49 3.08 2.03
C GLY A 93 -6.83 3.55 3.33
N PRO A 94 -7.57 3.52 4.45
CA PRO A 94 -7.01 3.93 5.72
C PRO A 94 -6.02 2.89 6.24
N THR A 95 -4.91 3.34 6.81
CA THR A 95 -4.05 2.46 7.62
C THR A 95 -4.72 2.23 8.97
N ILE A 96 -5.08 0.97 9.28
CA ILE A 96 -5.79 0.64 10.51
C ILE A 96 -4.81 0.34 11.65
N LEU A 97 -4.88 1.13 12.71
CA LEU A 97 -4.15 0.89 13.95
C LEU A 97 -5.03 0.21 14.98
N VAL A 98 -4.39 -0.47 15.94
CA VAL A 98 -5.07 -1.10 17.08
C VAL A 98 -4.35 -0.78 18.39
N ASN A 99 -5.11 -0.69 19.48
CA ASN A 99 -4.57 -0.58 20.83
C ASN A 99 -4.71 -1.91 21.60
N ASP A 100 -4.22 -1.94 22.85
CA ASP A 100 -4.28 -3.12 23.72
C ASP A 100 -5.71 -3.59 24.05
N LYS A 101 -6.70 -2.71 23.89
CA LYS A 101 -8.14 -3.03 24.05
C LYS A 101 -8.78 -3.51 22.76
N ARG A 102 -8.01 -3.65 21.66
CA ARG A 102 -8.47 -4.01 20.32
C ARG A 102 -9.42 -2.97 19.70
N GLU A 103 -9.38 -1.74 20.19
CA GLU A 103 -10.06 -0.60 19.55
C GLU A 103 -9.28 -0.23 18.29
N LYS A 104 -9.99 0.15 17.23
CA LYS A 104 -9.42 0.48 15.93
C LYS A 104 -9.38 1.98 15.73
N LEU A 105 -8.34 2.47 15.07
CA LEU A 105 -8.18 3.86 14.66
C LEU A 105 -7.75 3.87 13.18
N ALA A 106 -8.50 4.54 12.33
CA ALA A 106 -8.14 4.73 10.93
C ALA A 106 -7.18 5.93 10.82
N VAL A 107 -6.07 5.76 10.13
CA VAL A 107 -5.22 6.90 9.72
C VAL A 107 -5.61 7.31 8.30
N ASP A 108 -5.93 8.58 8.14
CA ASP A 108 -6.23 9.24 6.87
C ASP A 108 -5.00 10.06 6.43
N TRP A 109 -4.23 9.50 5.50
CA TRP A 109 -3.07 10.17 4.89
C TRP A 109 -3.52 11.07 3.75
N SER A 110 -2.69 12.03 3.34
CA SER A 110 -2.92 12.65 2.05
C SER A 110 -2.49 11.68 0.94
N PHE A 111 -3.34 11.49 -0.06
CA PHE A 111 -3.04 10.76 -1.28
C PHE A 111 -2.89 11.75 -2.45
N ASN A 112 -1.92 11.51 -3.33
CA ASN A 112 -1.65 12.40 -4.46
C ASN A 112 -1.38 11.68 -5.79
N ALA A 113 -1.90 10.45 -5.96
CA ALA A 113 -1.62 9.61 -7.12
C ALA A 113 -0.11 9.35 -7.32
N TRP A 114 0.60 9.01 -6.23
CA TRP A 114 2.01 8.62 -6.19
C TRP A 114 3.00 9.65 -6.78
N GLY A 115 2.74 10.94 -6.61
CA GLY A 115 3.68 11.98 -7.08
C GLY A 115 3.07 13.35 -7.36
N GLY A 116 1.74 13.44 -7.35
CA GLY A 116 1.00 14.67 -7.61
C GLY A 116 1.43 15.34 -8.91
N ALA A 117 1.67 16.65 -8.85
CA ALA A 117 2.07 17.43 -10.03
C ALA A 117 3.53 17.20 -10.50
N VAL A 118 4.33 16.41 -9.77
CA VAL A 118 5.73 16.14 -10.14
C VAL A 118 5.80 14.95 -11.10
N ASP A 119 5.28 13.81 -10.65
CA ASP A 119 5.40 12.51 -11.32
C ASP A 119 4.19 11.60 -11.04
N GLY A 120 3.06 12.18 -10.62
CA GLY A 120 1.85 11.42 -10.33
C GLY A 120 1.29 10.70 -11.55
N LEU A 121 0.62 9.58 -11.32
CA LEU A 121 0.10 8.71 -12.38
C LEU A 121 -1.20 9.24 -13.01
N TYR A 122 -1.86 10.19 -12.35
CA TYR A 122 -3.07 10.85 -12.83
C TYR A 122 -3.37 12.16 -12.13
N GLN A 123 -4.09 13.05 -12.81
CA GLN A 123 -4.31 14.41 -12.31
C GLN A 123 -5.46 14.52 -11.30
N ASP A 124 -6.56 13.82 -11.55
CA ASP A 124 -7.76 13.86 -10.70
C ASP A 124 -7.78 12.65 -9.76
N TYR A 125 -7.41 12.89 -8.50
CA TYR A 125 -7.35 11.93 -7.40
C TYR A 125 -8.17 12.36 -6.18
N GLU A 126 -9.09 13.33 -6.35
CA GLU A 126 -9.81 13.91 -5.21
C GLU A 126 -10.72 12.91 -4.50
N ASP A 127 -11.31 11.95 -5.22
CA ASP A 127 -12.14 10.92 -4.62
C ASP A 127 -11.28 9.86 -3.92
N ASP A 128 -10.12 9.52 -4.47
CA ASP A 128 -9.16 8.62 -3.85
C ASP A 128 -8.60 9.16 -2.52
N ASP A 129 -8.29 10.46 -2.44
CA ASP A 129 -7.86 11.13 -1.19
C ASP A 129 -8.97 11.16 -0.12
N GLN A 130 -10.23 10.86 -0.48
CA GLN A 130 -11.35 10.78 0.46
C GLN A 130 -11.72 9.35 0.85
N VAL A 131 -11.09 8.32 0.26
CA VAL A 131 -11.44 6.91 0.51
C VAL A 131 -11.28 6.56 1.98
N ALA A 132 -10.15 6.93 2.60
CA ALA A 132 -9.86 6.63 3.99
C ALA A 132 -10.91 7.19 4.95
N SER A 133 -11.26 8.48 4.84
CA SER A 133 -12.27 9.13 5.69
C SER A 133 -13.69 8.62 5.43
N ARG A 134 -14.10 8.46 4.16
CA ARG A 134 -15.44 7.93 3.82
C ARG A 134 -15.62 6.48 4.31
N PHE A 135 -14.60 5.64 4.16
CA PHE A 135 -14.64 4.26 4.65
C PHE A 135 -14.73 4.21 6.18
N ALA A 136 -13.94 5.04 6.88
CA ALA A 136 -13.98 5.13 8.33
C ALA A 136 -15.34 5.63 8.84
N GLU A 137 -15.94 6.62 8.17
CA GLU A 137 -17.27 7.15 8.50
C GLU A 137 -18.36 6.07 8.41
N ILE A 138 -18.42 5.32 7.30
CA ILE A 138 -19.40 4.25 7.10
C ILE A 138 -19.28 3.16 8.18
N LEU A 139 -18.07 2.87 8.64
CA LEU A 139 -17.81 1.87 9.68
C LEU A 139 -17.80 2.44 11.10
N GLU A 140 -18.16 3.71 11.28
CA GLU A 140 -18.17 4.42 12.56
C GLU A 140 -16.83 4.30 13.31
N MET A 141 -15.72 4.33 12.57
CA MET A 141 -14.36 4.22 13.12
C MET A 141 -13.79 5.61 13.43
N PRO A 142 -13.13 5.81 14.59
CA PRO A 142 -12.41 7.06 14.83
C PRO A 142 -11.28 7.22 13.80
N VAL A 143 -10.99 8.48 13.45
CA VAL A 143 -9.98 8.85 12.46
C VAL A 143 -8.89 9.71 13.10
N TYR A 144 -7.64 9.40 12.79
CA TYR A 144 -6.50 10.30 12.94
C TYR A 144 -6.18 10.90 11.58
N ASP A 145 -6.48 12.19 11.43
CA ASP A 145 -6.18 12.96 10.24
C ASP A 145 -4.68 13.31 10.22
N ALA A 146 -3.94 12.68 9.31
CA ALA A 146 -2.51 12.88 9.13
C ALA A 146 -2.19 13.87 7.99
N LYS A 147 -3.21 14.47 7.36
CA LYS A 147 -3.01 15.45 6.30
C LYS A 147 -2.31 16.71 6.85
N PRO A 148 -1.40 17.34 6.07
CA PRO A 148 -1.13 17.12 4.65
C PRO A 148 0.02 16.15 4.36
N PHE A 149 0.40 15.27 5.30
CA PHE A 149 1.48 14.32 5.07
C PHE A 149 1.08 13.30 4.00
N VAL A 150 1.82 13.26 2.88
CA VAL A 150 1.53 12.36 1.76
C VAL A 150 2.13 10.99 2.06
N LEU A 151 1.30 9.95 2.07
CA LEU A 151 1.75 8.58 2.27
C LEU A 151 0.76 7.57 1.70
N GLU A 152 1.28 6.53 1.09
CA GLU A 152 0.51 5.38 0.62
C GLU A 152 0.76 4.14 1.49
N GLY A 153 -0.28 3.33 1.71
CA GLY A 153 -0.14 2.12 2.53
C GLY A 153 0.84 1.09 1.96
N GLY A 154 1.06 1.03 0.64
CA GLY A 154 2.07 0.19 0.00
C GLY A 154 3.52 0.67 0.22
N ALA A 155 3.71 1.93 0.61
CA ALA A 155 5.02 2.51 0.88
C ALA A 155 5.57 2.18 2.30
N ILE A 156 4.77 1.49 3.13
CA ILE A 156 5.14 1.11 4.50
C ILE A 156 4.81 -0.36 4.78
N HIS A 157 5.61 -1.03 5.61
CA HIS A 157 5.28 -2.37 6.12
C HIS A 157 5.61 -2.48 7.61
N SER A 158 4.69 -3.00 8.42
CA SER A 158 4.86 -3.18 9.87
C SER A 158 5.19 -4.62 10.23
N ASP A 159 6.08 -4.82 11.20
CA ASP A 159 6.28 -6.11 11.88
C ASP A 159 5.31 -6.34 13.06
N GLY A 160 4.45 -5.35 13.35
CA GLY A 160 3.51 -5.34 14.48
C GLY A 160 4.17 -5.16 15.86
N GLN A 161 5.50 -5.09 15.94
CA GLN A 161 6.28 -5.05 17.17
C GLN A 161 7.15 -3.79 17.30
N GLY A 162 6.85 -2.77 16.50
CA GLY A 162 7.42 -1.43 16.57
C GLY A 162 8.43 -1.14 15.46
N THR A 163 8.59 -2.02 14.48
CA THR A 163 9.47 -1.81 13.33
C THR A 163 8.63 -1.53 12.09
N ILE A 164 8.92 -0.43 11.41
CA ILE A 164 8.38 -0.10 10.09
C ILE A 164 9.50 -0.24 9.06
N LEU A 165 9.20 -0.88 7.94
CA LEU A 165 10.06 -0.97 6.76
C LEU A 165 9.53 -0.02 5.69
N VAL A 166 10.43 0.74 5.07
CA VAL A 166 10.14 1.69 3.98
C VAL A 166 11.28 1.68 2.97
N THR A 167 11.09 2.34 1.82
CA THR A 167 12.16 2.61 0.85
C THR A 167 12.55 4.09 0.85
N GLU A 168 13.84 4.38 0.74
CA GLU A 168 14.34 5.76 0.58
C GLU A 168 13.88 6.36 -0.73
N SER A 169 13.95 5.58 -1.83
CA SER A 169 13.50 5.99 -3.16
C SER A 169 12.09 6.56 -3.17
N CYS A 170 11.16 5.96 -2.41
CA CYS A 170 9.77 6.38 -2.37
C CYS A 170 9.58 7.61 -1.47
N LEU A 171 9.88 7.48 -0.18
CA LEU A 171 9.45 8.50 0.78
C LEU A 171 10.25 9.80 0.70
N LEU A 172 11.45 9.75 0.11
CA LEU A 172 12.28 10.93 -0.15
C LEU A 172 12.13 11.46 -1.59
N SER A 173 11.20 10.89 -2.38
CA SER A 173 10.99 11.35 -3.75
C SER A 173 10.45 12.79 -3.76
N PRO A 174 10.77 13.58 -4.81
CA PRO A 174 10.32 14.96 -4.91
C PRO A 174 8.79 15.12 -4.98
N GLY A 175 8.07 14.08 -5.40
CA GLY A 175 6.61 14.08 -5.54
C GLY A 175 5.83 13.75 -4.25
N ARG A 176 6.51 13.37 -3.16
CA ARG A 176 5.88 13.11 -1.85
C ARG A 176 5.96 14.31 -0.93
N ASN A 177 6.89 14.29 0.02
CA ASN A 177 7.03 15.31 1.05
C ASN A 177 8.35 16.09 0.88
N PRO A 178 8.57 16.81 -0.25
CA PRO A 178 9.86 17.41 -0.59
C PRO A 178 10.33 18.53 0.36
N HIS A 179 9.43 18.98 1.23
CA HIS A 179 9.67 20.01 2.23
C HIS A 179 10.11 19.43 3.59
N LEU A 180 10.08 18.11 3.76
CA LEU A 180 10.48 17.42 4.97
C LEU A 180 11.85 16.75 4.79
N THR A 181 12.62 16.74 5.86
CA THR A 181 13.84 15.93 5.96
C THR A 181 13.50 14.47 6.24
N LYS A 182 14.45 13.57 5.98
CA LYS A 182 14.33 12.15 6.33
C LYS A 182 13.99 11.94 7.81
N GLU A 183 14.58 12.72 8.71
CA GLU A 183 14.32 12.65 10.16
C GLU A 183 12.89 13.10 10.52
N GLU A 184 12.35 14.13 9.85
CA GLU A 184 10.97 14.58 10.06
C GLU A 184 9.96 13.56 9.54
N ILE A 185 10.24 12.92 8.40
CA ILE A 185 9.44 11.81 7.88
C ILE A 185 9.46 10.64 8.86
N GLU A 186 10.65 10.22 9.31
CA GLU A 186 10.80 9.14 10.29
C GLU A 186 10.01 9.42 11.56
N ASN A 187 10.14 10.61 12.14
CA ASN A 187 9.40 10.99 13.34
C ASN A 187 7.87 10.97 13.12
N THR A 188 7.40 11.38 11.93
CA THR A 188 5.98 11.34 11.59
C THR A 188 5.48 9.90 11.53
N LEU A 189 6.23 8.98 10.92
CA LEU A 189 5.91 7.55 10.88
C LEU A 189 5.89 6.94 12.28
N LEU A 190 6.91 7.22 13.10
CA LEU A 190 7.00 6.71 14.47
C LEU A 190 5.78 7.11 15.32
N GLU A 191 5.41 8.40 15.29
CA GLU A 191 4.30 8.92 16.08
C GLU A 191 2.93 8.48 15.55
N SER A 192 2.77 8.40 14.23
CA SER A 192 1.48 8.10 13.58
C SER A 192 1.20 6.60 13.52
N LEU A 193 2.23 5.75 13.46
CA LEU A 193 2.08 4.28 13.37
C LEU A 193 2.29 3.56 14.71
N GLY A 194 2.62 4.29 15.78
CA GLY A 194 2.93 3.66 17.08
C GLY A 194 4.19 2.79 17.03
N ALA A 195 5.18 3.22 16.27
CA ALA A 195 6.42 2.49 16.05
C ALA A 195 7.58 3.07 16.86
N GLU A 196 8.68 2.31 16.94
CA GLU A 196 9.91 2.66 17.65
C GLU A 196 11.12 2.75 16.74
N LYS A 197 11.08 2.09 15.57
CA LYS A 197 12.18 2.08 14.62
C LYS A 197 11.66 2.05 13.18
N VAL A 198 12.31 2.81 12.31
CA VAL A 198 12.13 2.73 10.85
C VAL A 198 13.39 2.14 10.23
N ILE A 199 13.22 1.14 9.36
CA ILE A 199 14.27 0.57 8.52
C ILE A 199 14.07 1.11 7.11
N TRP A 200 15.10 1.80 6.62
CA TRP A 200 15.09 2.46 5.31
C TRP A 200 15.87 1.61 4.31
N LEU A 201 15.16 0.83 3.50
CA LEU A 201 15.77 0.16 2.36
C LEU A 201 16.20 1.20 1.32
N PRO A 202 17.42 1.12 0.78
CA PRO A 202 17.86 2.06 -0.25
C PRO A 202 16.99 2.02 -1.50
N TYR A 203 16.47 0.85 -1.88
CA TYR A 203 15.80 0.64 -3.16
C TYR A 203 14.53 -0.22 -3.03
N GLY A 204 13.64 -0.11 -4.02
CA GLY A 204 12.58 -1.08 -4.26
C GLY A 204 12.77 -1.83 -5.58
N ILE A 205 11.71 -1.98 -6.36
CA ILE A 205 11.77 -2.65 -7.67
C ILE A 205 12.20 -1.68 -8.77
N TYR A 206 13.11 -2.12 -9.64
CA TYR A 206 13.61 -1.35 -10.77
C TYR A 206 12.49 -0.89 -11.70
N GLN A 207 12.40 0.43 -11.91
CA GLN A 207 11.36 1.10 -12.74
C GLN A 207 9.93 0.80 -12.30
N ASP A 208 9.75 0.68 -11.00
CA ASP A 208 8.44 0.64 -10.36
C ASP A 208 7.75 2.02 -10.43
N GLU A 209 6.49 2.05 -10.85
CA GLU A 209 5.74 3.30 -11.07
C GLU A 209 5.43 4.07 -9.78
N THR A 210 5.44 3.43 -8.62
CA THR A 210 5.02 4.03 -7.35
C THR A 210 6.14 4.82 -6.66
N ASN A 211 7.25 5.03 -7.36
CA ASN A 211 8.55 5.43 -6.81
C ASN A 211 9.17 4.35 -5.90
N GLU A 212 9.07 3.08 -6.29
CA GLU A 212 9.71 1.95 -5.62
C GLU A 212 9.11 1.66 -4.23
N HIS A 213 7.80 1.44 -4.15
CA HIS A 213 7.13 1.01 -2.91
C HIS A 213 7.81 -0.20 -2.26
N VAL A 214 7.74 -0.24 -0.93
CA VAL A 214 8.35 -1.32 -0.15
C VAL A 214 7.61 -2.64 -0.34
N ASP A 215 6.29 -2.62 -0.51
CA ASP A 215 5.48 -3.84 -0.65
C ASP A 215 5.81 -4.66 -1.91
N ASN A 216 6.39 -4.03 -2.93
CA ASN A 216 6.89 -4.69 -4.13
C ASN A 216 8.27 -5.36 -3.95
N VAL A 217 9.07 -4.92 -2.97
CA VAL A 217 10.45 -5.41 -2.77
C VAL A 217 10.60 -6.27 -1.52
N ALA A 218 9.88 -5.98 -0.43
CA ALA A 218 10.07 -6.65 0.85
C ALA A 218 8.81 -6.64 1.72
N ALA A 219 8.64 -7.71 2.49
CA ALA A 219 7.54 -7.83 3.43
C ALA A 219 7.96 -8.59 4.70
N PHE A 220 7.40 -8.21 5.84
CA PHE A 220 7.53 -9.00 7.06
C PHE A 220 6.62 -10.23 6.98
N VAL A 221 7.21 -11.43 7.09
CA VAL A 221 6.47 -12.71 7.15
C VAL A 221 6.44 -13.30 8.55
N GLY A 222 7.10 -12.64 9.49
CA GLY A 222 7.12 -12.96 10.91
C GLY A 222 7.97 -11.95 11.68
N PRO A 223 8.07 -12.08 13.01
CA PRO A 223 8.91 -11.21 13.81
C PRO A 223 10.39 -11.35 13.43
N ALA A 224 11.00 -10.26 12.97
CA ALA A 224 12.35 -10.25 12.40
C ALA A 224 12.58 -11.21 11.21
N GLU A 225 11.51 -11.58 10.50
CA GLU A 225 11.60 -12.40 9.28
C GLU A 225 11.05 -11.61 8.09
N ILE A 226 11.89 -11.45 7.06
CA ILE A 226 11.60 -10.64 5.88
C ILE A 226 11.70 -11.53 4.63
N VAL A 227 10.75 -11.42 3.71
CA VAL A 227 10.96 -11.84 2.33
C VAL A 227 11.50 -10.67 1.52
N LEU A 228 12.47 -10.91 0.64
CA LEU A 228 13.10 -9.89 -0.21
C LEU A 228 13.08 -10.35 -1.66
N ALA A 229 12.54 -9.52 -2.56
CA ALA A 229 12.55 -9.71 -3.99
C ALA A 229 13.99 -9.85 -4.50
N TRP A 230 14.26 -10.91 -5.25
CA TRP A 230 15.62 -11.34 -5.59
C TRP A 230 15.72 -11.89 -7.01
N THR A 231 16.87 -11.69 -7.63
CA THR A 231 17.32 -12.39 -8.84
C THR A 231 18.77 -12.80 -8.65
N ASP A 232 19.19 -13.92 -9.24
CA ASP A 232 20.59 -14.34 -9.27
C ASP A 232 21.32 -13.85 -10.54
N ASP A 233 20.61 -13.26 -11.51
CA ASP A 233 21.22 -12.69 -12.72
C ASP A 233 21.87 -11.33 -12.40
N GLN A 234 23.19 -11.31 -12.32
CA GLN A 234 23.97 -10.11 -12.02
C GLN A 234 23.91 -9.03 -13.12
N ASN A 235 23.37 -9.35 -14.30
CA ASN A 235 23.17 -8.38 -15.37
C ASN A 235 21.78 -7.72 -15.31
N ASP A 236 20.86 -8.28 -14.51
CA ASP A 236 19.57 -7.64 -14.25
C ASP A 236 19.79 -6.42 -13.35
N PRO A 237 19.26 -5.23 -13.70
CA PRO A 237 19.36 -4.03 -12.86
C PRO A 237 18.88 -4.26 -11.41
N GLN A 238 17.89 -5.13 -11.20
CA GLN A 238 17.37 -5.45 -9.88
C GLN A 238 18.42 -6.11 -8.98
N TYR A 239 19.38 -6.87 -9.53
CA TYR A 239 20.37 -7.59 -8.72
C TYR A 239 21.15 -6.64 -7.80
N ALA A 240 21.63 -5.52 -8.35
CA ALA A 240 22.41 -4.57 -7.58
C ALA A 240 21.57 -3.86 -6.50
N MET A 241 20.30 -3.58 -6.79
CA MET A 241 19.34 -2.97 -5.87
C MET A 241 19.04 -3.92 -4.70
N SER A 242 18.55 -5.12 -5.00
CA SER A 242 18.25 -6.14 -3.97
C SER A 242 19.48 -6.56 -3.15
N ALA A 243 20.69 -6.57 -3.74
CA ALA A 243 21.92 -6.85 -3.01
C ALA A 243 22.28 -5.73 -2.01
N ALA A 244 21.98 -4.47 -2.34
CA ALA A 244 22.18 -3.35 -1.42
C ALA A 244 21.19 -3.43 -0.25
N ASP A 245 19.92 -3.74 -0.52
CA ASP A 245 18.89 -3.93 0.51
C ASP A 245 19.25 -5.09 1.45
N LEU A 246 19.66 -6.23 0.90
CA LEU A 246 20.14 -7.38 1.69
C LEU A 246 21.32 -7.00 2.60
N SER A 247 22.31 -6.28 2.05
CA SER A 247 23.49 -5.83 2.79
C SER A 247 23.16 -4.85 3.92
N LEU A 248 22.06 -4.08 3.80
CA LEU A 248 21.55 -3.24 4.88
C LEU A 248 20.83 -4.11 5.92
N LEU A 249 19.91 -4.97 5.51
CA LEU A 249 19.15 -5.85 6.41
C LEU A 249 20.05 -6.76 7.25
N GLU A 250 21.15 -7.27 6.68
CA GLU A 250 22.14 -8.10 7.41
C GLU A 250 22.88 -7.36 8.53
N LYS A 251 22.90 -6.02 8.49
CA LYS A 251 23.55 -5.16 9.51
C LYS A 251 22.55 -4.56 10.49
N GLU A 252 21.27 -4.60 10.15
CA GLU A 252 20.21 -4.02 10.94
C GLU A 252 19.61 -5.00 11.94
N THR A 253 18.86 -4.43 12.87
CA THR A 253 18.01 -5.17 13.81
C THR A 253 16.64 -4.54 13.86
N ASP A 254 15.64 -5.29 14.27
CA ASP A 254 14.31 -4.74 14.51
C ASP A 254 14.25 -3.87 15.79
N ALA A 255 13.08 -3.31 16.09
CA ALA A 255 12.85 -2.49 17.29
C ALA A 255 13.06 -3.24 18.62
N LYS A 256 13.14 -4.57 18.61
CA LYS A 256 13.43 -5.42 19.77
C LYS A 256 14.89 -5.89 19.81
N GLY A 257 15.72 -5.43 18.88
CA GLY A 257 17.14 -5.77 18.79
C GLY A 257 17.42 -7.16 18.20
N ARG A 258 16.45 -7.78 17.52
CA ARG A 258 16.65 -9.07 16.83
C ARG A 258 17.25 -8.83 15.44
N PRO A 259 18.26 -9.61 15.01
CA PRO A 259 18.73 -9.58 13.64
C PRO A 259 17.68 -10.16 12.69
N PHE A 260 17.65 -9.68 11.45
CA PHE A 260 16.70 -10.17 10.44
C PHE A 260 17.12 -11.52 9.85
N THR A 261 16.14 -12.41 9.68
CA THR A 261 16.24 -13.55 8.76
C THR A 261 15.62 -13.14 7.43
N VAL A 262 16.41 -13.15 6.36
CA VAL A 262 15.98 -12.72 5.02
C VAL A 262 15.80 -13.91 4.10
N HIS A 263 14.58 -14.08 3.60
CA HIS A 263 14.17 -15.11 2.66
C HIS A 263 14.13 -14.52 1.25
N LYS A 264 15.00 -14.99 0.35
CA LYS A 264 15.02 -14.51 -1.03
C LYS A 264 13.83 -15.06 -1.81
N LEU A 265 13.04 -14.18 -2.43
CA LEU A 265 11.89 -14.51 -3.25
C LEU A 265 12.19 -14.16 -4.73
N PRO A 266 12.24 -15.15 -5.64
CA PRO A 266 12.55 -14.88 -7.05
C PRO A 266 11.55 -13.92 -7.71
N ILE A 267 12.06 -12.88 -8.37
CA ILE A 267 11.27 -12.04 -9.29
C ILE A 267 11.00 -12.78 -10.62
N PRO A 268 9.97 -12.39 -11.39
CA PRO A 268 9.73 -12.96 -12.70
C PRO A 268 10.94 -12.79 -13.63
N ALA A 269 11.36 -13.88 -14.28
CA ALA A 269 12.51 -13.87 -15.20
C ALA A 269 12.29 -13.02 -16.47
N ILE A 270 11.03 -12.72 -16.80
CA ILE A 270 10.66 -11.90 -17.95
C ILE A 270 9.92 -10.69 -17.41
N ARG A 271 10.50 -9.50 -17.62
CA ARG A 271 9.83 -8.25 -17.34
C ARG A 271 8.68 -8.06 -18.32
N GLN A 272 7.48 -7.92 -17.79
CA GLN A 272 6.32 -7.51 -18.57
C GLN A 272 6.44 -6.02 -18.88
N VAL A 273 6.26 -5.67 -20.14
CA VAL A 273 6.30 -4.29 -20.62
C VAL A 273 5.10 -4.04 -21.51
N VAL A 274 4.65 -2.79 -21.54
CA VAL A 274 3.59 -2.38 -22.48
C VAL A 274 4.01 -2.70 -23.91
N THR A 275 3.16 -3.43 -24.62
CA THR A 275 3.36 -3.82 -26.00
C THR A 275 2.49 -2.97 -26.94
N LYS A 276 2.71 -3.10 -28.25
CA LYS A 276 1.87 -2.43 -29.26
C LYS A 276 0.41 -2.89 -29.24
N GLU A 277 0.13 -4.09 -28.73
CA GLU A 277 -1.22 -4.63 -28.65
C GLU A 277 -2.03 -4.00 -27.52
N ASP A 278 -1.36 -3.48 -26.50
CA ASP A 278 -1.97 -2.79 -25.37
C ASP A 278 -2.35 -1.35 -25.71
N LEU A 279 -1.59 -0.71 -26.61
CA LEU A 279 -1.75 0.71 -26.99
C LEU A 279 -3.18 1.14 -27.35
N PRO A 280 -3.97 0.36 -28.13
CA PRO A 280 -5.34 0.73 -28.46
C PRO A 280 -6.31 0.71 -27.27
N GLY A 281 -5.92 0.09 -26.15
CA GLY A 281 -6.72 -0.01 -24.94
C GLY A 281 -6.55 1.18 -23.98
N TYR A 282 -5.49 1.97 -24.14
CA TYR A 282 -5.25 3.14 -23.29
C TYR A 282 -6.11 4.33 -23.70
N THR A 283 -6.61 5.03 -22.69
CA THR A 283 -7.19 6.36 -22.80
C THR A 283 -6.25 7.29 -22.04
N TYR A 284 -5.85 8.38 -22.67
CA TYR A 284 -4.94 9.35 -22.06
C TYR A 284 -5.77 10.53 -21.57
N GLU A 285 -5.45 11.05 -20.39
CA GLU A 285 -6.01 12.32 -19.91
C GLU A 285 -5.55 13.46 -20.83
N GLU A 286 -6.44 14.42 -21.10
CA GLU A 286 -6.14 15.61 -21.92
C GLU A 286 -5.32 16.66 -21.15
#